data_AF-A0A498MR60-F1
#
_entry.id   AF-A0A498MR60-F1
#
_cell.length_a   1.000
_cell.length_b   1.000
_cell.length_c   1.000
_cell.angle_alpha   90.00
_cell.angle_beta   90.00
_cell.angle_gamma   90.00
#
_symmetry.space_group_name_H-M   'P 1'
#
loop_
_entity.id
_entity.type
_entity.pdbx_description
1 polymer ?
#
loop_
_entity_poly.entity_id
_entity_poly.type
_entity_poly.pdbx_seq_one_letter_code
_entity_poly.pdbx_strand_id
1 'polypeptide(L)'
;MLTQSSIFSLLAVAVERYIAIFMPFQYHRLMTPRNAVLVLCFTWTLAFLIGLVPLMGWHKPAPESGYCFFVLVVDMTYMVYFNFFACVLTPLVVMFLIYAQIFVTVKRQMRRIAAERGGAGNTEGTAKMKKEMKMATSLFLVLFLFTSCWIPLHIINCFLLLCPSCPVPLPLLLTAIILSHANSAVNPFLYAYKMKTFRNAFKAIFLCCRGIGDGDEQHDDGGGNAQRS
;
A
#
# COMPACT_ATOMS: atom_id res chain seq x y z
N MET A 1 5.13 -14.76 -0.77
CA MET A 1 6.26 -13.81 -0.84
C MET A 1 5.76 -12.37 -1.06
N LEU A 2 5.57 -11.96 -2.32
CA LEU A 2 5.30 -10.55 -2.69
C LEU A 2 3.98 -10.02 -2.15
N THR A 3 2.97 -10.89 -2.06
CA THR A 3 1.63 -10.60 -1.54
C THR A 3 1.69 -10.28 -0.05
N GLN A 4 2.39 -11.13 0.72
CA GLN A 4 2.59 -10.96 2.15
C GLN A 4 3.45 -9.72 2.48
N SER A 5 4.52 -9.48 1.70
CA SER A 5 5.33 -8.26 1.84
C SER A 5 4.48 -7.01 1.63
N SER A 6 3.57 -7.03 0.64
CA SER A 6 2.64 -5.91 0.38
C SER A 6 1.68 -5.68 1.55
N ILE A 7 1.09 -6.75 2.11
CA ILE A 7 0.16 -6.66 3.26
C ILE A 7 0.86 -6.08 4.49
N PHE A 8 2.03 -6.61 4.84
CA PHE A 8 2.76 -6.13 6.00
C PHE A 8 3.27 -4.70 5.81
N SER A 9 3.65 -4.33 4.58
CA SER A 9 4.02 -2.94 4.27
C SER A 9 2.83 -1.99 4.42
N LEU A 10 1.64 -2.38 3.94
CA LEU A 10 0.42 -1.58 4.12
C LEU A 10 0.02 -1.48 5.60
N LEU A 11 0.19 -2.55 6.37
CA LEU A 11 -0.04 -2.55 7.82
C LEU A 11 0.93 -1.62 8.53
N ALA A 12 2.21 -1.68 8.21
CA ALA A 12 3.24 -0.79 8.76
C ALA A 12 2.91 0.69 8.48
N VAL A 13 2.47 1.00 7.25
CA VAL A 13 2.02 2.35 6.89
C VAL A 13 0.76 2.74 7.68
N ALA A 14 -0.21 1.84 7.86
CA ALA A 14 -1.41 2.13 8.65
C ALA A 14 -1.07 2.42 10.12
N VAL A 15 -0.17 1.63 10.72
CA VAL A 15 0.32 1.83 12.10
C VAL A 15 1.10 3.13 12.21
N GLU A 16 1.96 3.45 11.25
CA GLU A 16 2.66 4.73 11.19
C GLU A 16 1.65 5.90 11.20
N ARG A 17 0.61 5.84 10.36
CA ARG A 17 -0.43 6.87 10.32
C ARG A 17 -1.17 6.98 11.64
N TYR A 18 -1.47 5.85 12.28
CA TYR A 18 -2.08 5.82 13.60
C TYR A 18 -1.22 6.55 14.63
N ILE A 19 0.08 6.22 14.72
CA ILE A 19 1.01 6.86 15.64
C ILE A 19 1.13 8.36 15.35
N ALA A 20 1.24 8.75 14.07
CA ALA A 20 1.37 10.16 13.69
C ALA A 20 0.17 11.02 14.11
N ILE A 21 -1.05 10.45 14.05
CA ILE A 21 -2.30 11.18 14.36
C ILE A 21 -2.60 11.15 15.86
N PHE A 22 -2.45 10.01 16.52
CA PHE A 22 -2.85 9.84 17.92
C PHE A 22 -1.71 10.11 18.92
N MET A 23 -0.44 10.02 18.51
CA MET A 23 0.73 10.16 19.39
C MET A 23 1.80 11.11 18.78
N PRO A 24 1.48 12.39 18.54
CA PRO A 24 2.36 13.31 17.82
C PRO A 24 3.72 13.54 18.52
N PHE A 25 3.76 13.54 19.85
CA PHE A 25 5.00 13.72 20.62
C PHE A 25 5.92 12.50 20.58
N GLN A 26 5.34 11.29 20.57
CA GLN A 26 6.12 10.05 20.49
C GLN A 26 6.51 9.72 19.05
N TYR A 27 5.75 10.20 18.07
CA TYR A 27 6.04 10.00 16.65
C TYR A 27 7.46 10.41 16.27
N HIS A 28 7.94 11.57 16.74
CA HIS A 28 9.29 12.04 16.40
C HIS A 28 10.40 11.15 16.99
N ARG A 29 10.15 10.54 18.16
CA ARG A 29 11.08 9.61 18.81
C ARG A 29 11.02 8.20 18.20
N LEU A 30 9.83 7.74 17.82
CA LEU A 30 9.60 6.38 17.35
C LEU A 30 9.89 6.23 15.85
N MET A 31 9.54 7.22 15.03
CA MET A 31 9.66 7.16 13.58
C MET A 31 10.99 7.76 13.09
N THR A 32 12.08 7.06 13.38
CA THR A 32 13.42 7.38 12.87
C THR A 32 13.70 6.60 11.57
N PRO A 33 14.60 7.09 10.69
CA PRO A 33 14.95 6.36 9.46
C PRO A 33 15.50 4.96 9.74
N ARG A 34 16.23 4.78 10.84
CA ARG A 34 16.73 3.46 11.27
C ARG A 34 15.58 2.51 11.60
N ASN A 35 14.59 2.98 12.35
CA ASN A 35 13.41 2.16 12.71
C ASN A 35 12.58 1.82 11.47
N ALA A 36 12.44 2.75 10.52
CA ALA A 36 11.76 2.49 9.25
C ALA A 36 12.44 1.37 8.44
N VAL A 37 13.77 1.40 8.34
CA VAL A 37 14.55 0.33 7.68
C VAL A 37 14.38 -0.99 8.43
N LEU A 38 14.44 -1.00 9.76
CA LEU A 38 14.24 -2.21 10.56
C LEU A 38 12.85 -2.82 10.35
N VAL A 39 11.79 -1.99 10.33
CA VAL A 39 10.43 -2.45 10.06
C VAL A 39 10.34 -3.05 8.65
N LEU A 40 10.92 -2.41 7.63
CA LEU A 40 10.95 -2.96 6.27
C LEU A 40 11.70 -4.29 6.23
N CYS A 41 12.91 -4.39 6.78
CA CYS A 41 13.64 -5.65 6.83
C CYS A 41 12.82 -6.75 7.50
N PHE A 42 12.18 -6.44 8.63
CA PHE A 42 11.32 -7.37 9.35
C PHE A 42 10.12 -7.84 8.51
N THR A 43 9.39 -6.93 7.84
CA THR A 43 8.24 -7.31 7.00
C THR A 43 8.65 -8.20 5.83
N TRP A 44 9.80 -7.94 5.22
CA TRP A 44 10.35 -8.76 4.14
C TRP A 44 10.78 -10.15 4.63
N THR A 45 11.51 -10.22 5.75
CA THR A 45 11.93 -11.50 6.34
C THR A 45 10.73 -12.33 6.74
N LEU A 46 9.72 -11.74 7.38
CA LEU A 46 8.49 -12.45 7.76
C LEU A 46 7.73 -12.96 6.52
N ALA A 47 7.61 -12.13 5.48
CA ALA A 47 7.01 -12.54 4.22
C ALA A 47 7.77 -13.69 3.54
N PHE A 48 9.10 -13.71 3.69
CA PHE A 48 9.99 -14.76 3.20
C PHE A 48 9.86 -16.08 3.96
N LEU A 49 9.77 -16.01 5.29
CA LEU A 49 9.53 -17.19 6.10
C LEU A 49 8.17 -17.82 5.79
N ILE A 50 7.11 -17.00 5.67
CA ILE A 50 5.75 -17.49 5.41
C ILE A 50 5.68 -18.28 4.11
N GLY A 51 6.16 -17.76 2.98
CA GLY A 51 6.07 -18.54 1.74
C GLY A 51 7.14 -19.62 1.56
N LEU A 52 8.11 -19.74 2.46
CA LEU A 52 8.96 -20.94 2.56
C LEU A 52 8.26 -22.11 3.25
N VAL A 53 7.18 -21.87 4.01
CA VAL A 53 6.49 -22.93 4.78
C VAL A 53 6.07 -24.13 3.90
N PRO A 54 5.49 -23.95 2.69
CA PRO A 54 5.19 -25.10 1.83
C PRO A 54 6.43 -25.87 1.38
N LEU A 55 7.57 -25.20 1.21
CA LEU A 55 8.85 -25.81 0.83
C LEU A 55 9.49 -26.59 1.99
N MET A 56 9.13 -26.28 3.24
CA MET A 56 9.64 -26.94 4.44
C MET A 56 8.84 -28.20 4.85
N GLY A 57 7.91 -28.66 4.00
CA GLY A 57 7.23 -29.95 4.18
C GLY A 57 5.71 -29.89 4.31
N TRP A 58 5.09 -28.72 4.26
CA TRP A 58 3.63 -28.59 4.21
C TRP A 58 3.11 -28.54 2.76
N HIS A 59 3.54 -29.51 1.95
CA HIS A 59 3.13 -29.66 0.55
C HIS A 59 2.47 -31.01 0.31
N LYS A 60 1.70 -31.11 -0.78
CA LYS A 60 1.18 -32.40 -1.25
C LYS A 60 2.24 -33.13 -2.09
N PRO A 61 2.24 -34.47 -2.15
CA PRO A 61 3.14 -35.21 -3.04
C PRO A 61 2.91 -34.80 -4.51
N ALA A 62 3.98 -34.75 -5.29
CA ALA A 62 3.92 -34.31 -6.68
C ALA A 62 2.98 -35.21 -7.51
N PRO A 63 2.08 -34.65 -8.32
CA PRO A 63 1.22 -35.45 -9.20
C PRO A 63 2.07 -36.15 -10.27
N GLU A 64 1.75 -37.41 -10.59
CA GLU A 64 2.45 -38.17 -11.65
C GLU A 64 2.19 -37.64 -13.06
N SER A 65 1.12 -36.86 -13.23
CA SER A 65 0.86 -36.12 -14.46
C SER A 65 1.75 -34.87 -14.48
N GLY A 66 2.59 -34.68 -15.51
CA GLY A 66 3.53 -33.56 -15.67
C GLY A 66 2.95 -32.13 -15.73
N TYR A 67 1.77 -31.89 -15.17
CA TYR A 67 1.13 -30.58 -15.02
C TYR A 67 1.47 -29.95 -13.66
N CYS A 68 2.00 -28.73 -13.69
CA CYS A 68 2.30 -27.94 -12.48
C CYS A 68 1.14 -27.00 -12.14
N PHE A 69 0.12 -27.51 -11.46
CA PHE A 69 -0.97 -26.67 -10.91
C PHE A 69 -0.73 -26.38 -9.43
N PHE A 70 -0.84 -25.11 -9.05
CA PHE A 70 -0.68 -24.64 -7.68
C PHE A 70 -1.57 -25.37 -6.66
N VAL A 71 -2.81 -25.72 -7.07
CA VAL A 71 -3.80 -26.45 -6.24
C VAL A 71 -3.37 -27.90 -5.95
N LEU A 72 -2.52 -28.48 -6.80
CA LEU A 72 -2.03 -29.86 -6.67
C LEU A 72 -0.80 -29.97 -5.77
N VAL A 73 0.01 -28.91 -5.67
CA VAL A 73 1.28 -28.91 -4.92
C VAL A 73 1.12 -28.29 -3.53
N VAL A 74 0.22 -27.31 -3.39
CA VAL A 74 0.03 -26.56 -2.16
C VAL A 74 -1.16 -27.07 -1.37
N ASP A 75 -0.98 -27.29 -0.07
CA ASP A 75 -2.07 -27.69 0.81
C ASP A 75 -3.09 -26.55 1.02
N MET A 76 -4.38 -26.86 0.80
CA MET A 76 -5.48 -25.92 0.98
C MET A 76 -5.69 -25.54 2.45
N THR A 77 -5.36 -26.42 3.39
CA THR A 77 -5.42 -26.13 4.83
C THR A 77 -4.41 -25.03 5.21
N TYR A 78 -3.20 -25.11 4.67
CA TYR A 78 -2.18 -24.06 4.82
C TYR A 78 -2.66 -22.75 4.18
N MET A 79 -3.17 -22.79 2.94
CA MET A 79 -3.61 -21.59 2.23
C MET A 79 -4.82 -20.90 2.86
N VAL A 80 -5.73 -21.65 3.48
CA VAL A 80 -6.92 -21.08 4.10
C VAL A 80 -6.66 -20.69 5.56
N TYR A 81 -6.27 -21.65 6.42
CA TYR A 81 -6.17 -21.38 7.85
C TYR A 81 -4.98 -20.48 8.20
N PHE A 82 -3.80 -20.81 7.71
CA PHE A 82 -2.60 -20.04 8.04
C PHE A 82 -2.48 -18.79 7.16
N ASN A 83 -2.48 -18.96 5.84
CA ASN A 83 -2.25 -17.83 4.94
C ASN A 83 -3.44 -16.87 4.94
N PHE A 84 -4.66 -17.32 4.67
CA PHE A 84 -5.81 -16.42 4.58
C PHE A 84 -6.26 -15.89 5.95
N PHE A 85 -6.62 -16.74 6.92
CA PHE A 85 -7.13 -16.23 8.21
C PHE A 85 -6.06 -15.52 9.05
N ALA A 86 -4.89 -16.14 9.24
CA ALA A 86 -3.86 -15.56 10.11
C ALA A 86 -3.06 -14.45 9.41
N CYS A 87 -2.59 -14.66 8.18
CA CYS A 87 -1.68 -13.70 7.53
C CYS A 87 -2.35 -12.64 6.65
N VAL A 88 -3.56 -12.88 6.14
CA VAL A 88 -4.27 -11.90 5.29
C VAL A 88 -5.39 -11.21 6.05
N LEU A 89 -6.36 -11.96 6.56
CA LEU A 89 -7.57 -11.41 7.19
C LEU A 89 -7.23 -10.65 8.48
N THR A 90 -6.35 -11.19 9.33
CA THR A 90 -5.99 -10.53 10.60
C THR A 90 -5.34 -9.15 10.37
N PRO A 91 -4.28 -9.00 9.54
CA PRO A 91 -3.76 -7.68 9.19
C PRO A 91 -4.79 -6.77 8.52
N LEU A 92 -5.63 -7.29 7.63
CA LEU A 92 -6.70 -6.50 6.98
C LEU A 92 -7.66 -5.92 8.01
N VAL A 93 -8.17 -6.74 8.93
CA VAL A 93 -9.08 -6.29 10.00
C VAL A 93 -8.42 -5.21 10.85
N VAL A 94 -7.16 -5.41 11.27
CA VAL A 94 -6.42 -4.41 12.05
C VAL A 94 -6.29 -3.09 11.27
N MET A 95 -5.93 -3.12 9.99
CA MET A 95 -5.85 -1.92 9.15
C MET A 95 -7.20 -1.22 9.01
N PHE A 96 -8.28 -1.97 8.76
CA PHE A 96 -9.62 -1.41 8.66
C PHE A 96 -10.06 -0.73 9.97
N LEU A 97 -9.79 -1.35 11.11
CA LEU A 97 -10.07 -0.76 12.43
C LEU A 97 -9.26 0.51 12.65
N ILE A 98 -7.97 0.51 12.34
CA ILE A 98 -7.12 1.70 12.43
C ILE A 98 -7.70 2.85 11.58
N TYR A 99 -8.03 2.60 10.31
CA TYR A 99 -8.59 3.63 9.46
C TYR A 99 -9.96 4.10 9.94
N ALA A 100 -10.83 3.19 10.39
CA ALA A 100 -12.13 3.55 10.96
C ALA A 100 -11.99 4.47 12.18
N GLN A 101 -11.07 4.14 13.10
CA GLN A 101 -10.76 4.96 14.28
C GLN A 101 -10.24 6.34 13.89
N ILE A 102 -9.34 6.41 12.90
CA ILE A 102 -8.85 7.68 12.34
C ILE A 102 -10.01 8.50 11.78
N PHE A 103 -10.84 7.90 10.92
CA PHE A 103 -11.96 8.60 10.28
C PHE A 103 -12.98 9.13 11.28
N VAL A 104 -13.34 8.32 12.29
CA VAL A 104 -14.29 8.70 13.34
C VAL A 104 -13.73 9.82 14.21
N THR A 105 -12.48 9.67 14.68
CA THR A 105 -11.84 10.65 15.57
C THR A 105 -11.73 12.01 14.89
N VAL A 106 -11.23 12.04 13.66
CA VAL A 106 -11.04 13.31 12.98
C VAL A 106 -12.37 13.95 12.57
N LYS A 107 -13.38 13.17 12.16
CA LYS A 107 -14.73 13.72 11.93
C LYS A 107 -15.32 14.33 13.20
N ARG A 108 -15.12 13.69 14.36
CA ARG A 108 -15.56 14.24 15.66
C ARG A 108 -14.81 15.53 16.00
N GLN A 109 -13.49 15.57 15.83
CA GLN A 109 -12.70 16.78 16.08
C GLN A 109 -13.12 17.93 15.15
N MET A 110 -13.32 17.66 13.86
CA MET A 110 -13.78 18.65 12.88
C MET A 110 -15.17 19.21 13.21
N ARG A 111 -16.10 18.34 13.66
CA ARG A 111 -17.44 18.77 14.09
C ARG A 111 -17.40 19.63 15.36
N ARG A 112 -16.55 19.27 16.34
CA ARG A 112 -16.35 20.06 17.56
C ARG A 112 -15.77 21.44 17.26
N ILE A 113 -14.72 21.50 16.44
CA ILE A 113 -14.11 22.77 16.01
C ILE A 113 -15.13 23.64 15.26
N ALA A 114 -15.97 23.05 14.40
CA ALA A 114 -17.01 23.78 13.69
C ALA A 114 -18.11 24.31 14.62
N ALA A 115 -18.48 23.54 15.66
CA ALA A 115 -19.50 23.93 16.63
C ALA A 115 -19.00 24.98 17.64
N GLU A 116 -17.74 24.90 18.07
CA GLU A 116 -17.17 25.80 19.09
C GLU A 116 -16.71 27.15 18.53
N ARG A 117 -16.38 27.27 17.24
CA ARG A 117 -15.65 28.44 16.70
C ARG A 117 -16.37 29.26 15.64
N GLY A 118 -17.65 29.02 15.36
CA GLY A 118 -18.47 29.93 14.53
C GLY A 118 -17.82 30.40 13.22
N GLY A 119 -16.97 29.59 12.60
CA GLY A 119 -16.30 29.89 11.33
C GLY A 119 -14.89 30.49 11.35
N ALA A 120 -14.34 30.99 12.47
CA ALA A 120 -13.13 31.84 12.42
C ALA A 120 -11.86 31.37 13.18
N GLY A 121 -11.89 30.24 13.90
CA GLY A 121 -10.74 29.85 14.74
C GLY A 121 -9.87 28.71 14.19
N ASN A 122 -8.61 29.03 13.85
CA ASN A 122 -7.49 28.14 13.46
C ASN A 122 -7.63 27.40 12.12
N THR A 123 -7.52 28.17 11.05
CA THR A 123 -7.43 27.71 9.65
C THR A 123 -6.24 26.77 9.44
N GLU A 124 -5.12 27.00 10.13
CA GLU A 124 -3.88 26.23 9.96
C GLU A 124 -3.98 24.82 10.52
N GLY A 125 -4.44 24.66 11.77
CA GLY A 125 -4.68 23.35 12.37
C GLY A 125 -5.74 22.54 11.61
N THR A 126 -6.79 23.20 11.14
CA THR A 126 -7.85 22.60 10.30
C THR A 126 -7.32 22.17 8.93
N ALA A 127 -6.45 22.98 8.31
CA ALA A 127 -5.82 22.65 7.03
C ALA A 127 -4.85 21.47 7.15
N LYS A 128 -4.03 21.43 8.22
CA LYS A 128 -3.15 20.30 8.54
C LYS A 128 -3.96 19.01 8.71
N MET A 129 -5.04 19.05 9.49
CA MET A 129 -5.93 17.91 9.71
C MET A 129 -6.58 17.42 8.41
N LYS A 130 -7.08 18.34 7.56
CA LYS A 130 -7.62 17.99 6.23
C LYS A 130 -6.58 17.33 5.33
N LYS A 131 -5.31 17.78 5.40
CA LYS A 131 -4.20 17.18 4.64
C LYS A 131 -3.93 15.74 5.10
N GLU A 132 -3.83 15.51 6.42
CA GLU A 132 -3.66 14.17 7.00
C GLU A 132 -4.83 13.25 6.62
N MET A 133 -6.08 13.75 6.67
CA MET A 133 -7.25 12.97 6.25
C MET A 133 -7.26 12.61 4.78
N LYS A 134 -6.82 13.54 3.92
CA LYS A 134 -6.71 13.26 2.49
C LYS A 134 -5.67 12.17 2.21
N MET A 135 -4.56 12.17 2.96
CA MET A 135 -3.55 11.10 2.88
C MET A 135 -4.12 9.77 3.38
N ALA A 136 -4.74 9.74 4.57
CA ALA A 136 -5.36 8.53 5.12
C ALA A 136 -6.46 7.96 4.20
N THR A 137 -7.25 8.83 3.56
CA THR A 137 -8.24 8.43 2.53
C THR A 137 -7.59 7.76 1.34
N SER A 138 -6.45 8.28 0.88
CA SER A 138 -5.71 7.66 -0.22
C SER A 138 -5.23 6.26 0.17
N LEU A 139 -4.68 6.09 1.38
CA LEU A 139 -4.18 4.80 1.85
C LEU A 139 -5.31 3.79 2.10
N PHE A 140 -6.47 4.25 2.61
CA PHE A 140 -7.67 3.43 2.71
C PHE A 140 -8.15 2.94 1.35
N LEU A 141 -8.10 3.78 0.31
CA LEU A 141 -8.44 3.37 -1.06
C LEU A 141 -7.47 2.30 -1.58
N VAL A 142 -6.17 2.41 -1.29
CA VAL A 142 -5.19 1.36 -1.63
C VAL A 142 -5.57 0.04 -0.96
N LEU A 143 -5.85 0.08 0.34
CA LEU A 143 -6.25 -1.09 1.11
C LEU A 143 -7.53 -1.73 0.55
N PHE A 144 -8.53 -0.91 0.22
CA PHE A 144 -9.79 -1.37 -0.33
C PHE A 144 -9.60 -2.03 -1.70
N LEU A 145 -8.82 -1.42 -2.59
CA LEU A 145 -8.52 -1.98 -3.91
C LEU A 145 -7.73 -3.28 -3.78
N PHE A 146 -6.70 -3.31 -2.94
CA PHE A 146 -5.95 -4.52 -2.62
C PHE A 146 -6.88 -5.64 -2.18
N THR A 147 -7.73 -5.36 -1.18
CA THR A 147 -8.69 -6.34 -0.65
C THR A 147 -9.65 -6.84 -1.74
N SER A 148 -10.18 -5.94 -2.56
CA SER A 148 -11.11 -6.31 -3.64
C SER A 148 -10.49 -7.20 -4.71
N CYS A 149 -9.19 -7.02 -5.00
CA CYS A 149 -8.47 -7.85 -5.96
C CYS A 149 -8.14 -9.24 -5.41
N TRP A 150 -7.90 -9.35 -4.10
CA TRP A 150 -7.45 -10.59 -3.46
C TRP A 150 -8.60 -11.46 -2.92
N ILE A 151 -9.72 -10.87 -2.50
CA ILE A 151 -10.87 -11.59 -1.94
C ILE A 151 -11.39 -12.70 -2.86
N PRO A 152 -11.60 -12.49 -4.19
CA PRO A 152 -12.16 -13.53 -5.05
C PRO A 152 -11.32 -14.81 -5.06
N LEU A 153 -9.99 -14.66 -5.08
CA LEU A 153 -9.08 -15.80 -5.04
C LEU A 153 -9.14 -16.54 -3.69
N HIS A 154 -9.19 -15.80 -2.58
CA HIS A 154 -9.32 -16.42 -1.24
C HIS A 154 -10.67 -17.12 -1.05
N ILE A 155 -11.76 -16.56 -1.57
CA ILE A 155 -13.08 -17.20 -1.54
C ILE A 155 -13.03 -18.52 -2.31
N ILE A 156 -12.45 -18.54 -3.51
CA ILE A 156 -12.30 -19.77 -4.30
C ILE A 156 -11.45 -20.81 -3.54
N ASN A 157 -10.35 -20.40 -2.90
CA ASN A 157 -9.54 -21.32 -2.09
C ASN A 157 -10.32 -21.90 -0.90
N CYS A 158 -11.18 -21.11 -0.26
CA CYS A 158 -12.09 -21.60 0.78
C CYS A 158 -13.09 -22.62 0.22
N PHE A 159 -13.66 -22.38 -0.97
CA PHE A 159 -14.56 -23.33 -1.63
C PHE A 159 -13.85 -24.64 -1.99
N LEU A 160 -12.62 -24.56 -2.51
CA LEU A 160 -11.80 -25.74 -2.83
C LEU A 160 -11.45 -26.57 -1.58
N LEU A 161 -11.35 -25.93 -0.40
CA LEU A 161 -11.14 -26.64 0.87
C LEU A 161 -12.44 -27.25 1.42
N LEU A 162 -13.53 -26.47 1.46
CA LEU A 162 -14.79 -26.86 2.10
C LEU A 162 -15.61 -27.83 1.26
N CYS A 163 -15.47 -27.78 -0.07
CA CYS A 163 -16.16 -28.69 -0.99
C CYS A 163 -15.20 -29.16 -2.09
N PRO A 164 -14.41 -30.22 -1.84
CA PRO A 164 -13.49 -30.78 -2.84
C PRO A 164 -14.20 -31.33 -4.08
N SER A 165 -15.46 -31.73 -3.95
CA SER A 165 -16.29 -32.28 -5.05
C SER A 165 -17.01 -31.22 -5.87
N CYS A 166 -16.93 -29.94 -5.49
CA CYS A 166 -17.58 -28.85 -6.21
C CYS A 166 -16.73 -28.43 -7.43
N PRO A 167 -17.26 -28.50 -8.66
CA PRO A 167 -16.51 -28.08 -9.84
C PRO A 167 -16.38 -26.55 -9.84
N VAL A 168 -15.14 -26.06 -9.72
CA VAL A 168 -14.82 -24.65 -9.97
C VAL A 168 -14.44 -24.50 -11.44
N PRO A 169 -15.19 -23.73 -12.25
CA PRO A 169 -14.86 -23.56 -13.66
C PRO A 169 -13.49 -22.89 -13.81
N LEU A 170 -12.62 -23.47 -14.65
CA LEU A 170 -11.27 -22.96 -14.89
C LEU A 170 -11.22 -21.47 -15.29
N PRO A 171 -12.15 -20.94 -16.13
CA PRO A 171 -12.20 -19.51 -16.42
C PRO A 171 -12.40 -18.62 -15.19
N LEU A 172 -13.17 -19.08 -14.19
CA LEU A 172 -13.39 -18.33 -12.95
C LEU A 172 -12.12 -18.31 -12.08
N LEU A 173 -11.41 -19.43 -12.00
CA LEU A 173 -10.13 -19.49 -11.30
C LEU A 173 -9.08 -18.58 -11.98
N LEU A 174 -8.98 -18.64 -13.31
CA LEU A 174 -8.06 -17.81 -14.08
C LEU A 174 -8.37 -16.31 -13.96
N THR A 175 -9.65 -15.92 -13.99
CA THR A 175 -10.02 -14.51 -13.82
C THR A 175 -9.67 -13.99 -12.41
N ALA A 176 -9.88 -14.79 -11.37
CA ALA A 176 -9.48 -14.44 -10.01
C ALA A 176 -7.95 -14.32 -9.86
N ILE A 177 -7.18 -15.20 -10.52
CA ILE A 177 -5.71 -15.11 -10.56
C ILE A 177 -5.28 -13.83 -11.27
N ILE A 178 -5.80 -13.55 -12.47
CA ILE A 178 -5.47 -12.34 -13.23
C ILE A 178 -5.80 -11.09 -12.41
N LEU A 179 -6.95 -11.06 -11.74
CA LEU A 179 -7.35 -9.96 -10.87
C LEU A 179 -6.38 -9.75 -9.71
N SER A 180 -5.88 -10.83 -9.10
CA SER A 180 -4.86 -10.75 -8.03
C SER A 180 -3.53 -10.18 -8.52
N HIS A 181 -3.13 -10.46 -9.77
CA HIS A 181 -1.93 -9.88 -10.39
C HIS A 181 -2.13 -8.41 -10.79
N ALA A 182 -3.34 -8.03 -11.21
CA ALA A 182 -3.67 -6.65 -11.55
C ALA A 182 -3.43 -5.68 -10.37
N ASN A 183 -3.54 -6.14 -9.12
CA ASN A 183 -3.21 -5.36 -7.93
C ASN A 183 -1.82 -4.68 -8.01
N SER A 184 -0.81 -5.37 -8.55
CA SER A 184 0.53 -4.80 -8.70
C SER A 184 0.58 -3.66 -9.73
N ALA A 185 -0.22 -3.77 -10.79
CA ALA A 185 -0.34 -2.73 -11.82
C ALA A 185 -1.08 -1.49 -11.31
N VAL A 186 -2.06 -1.66 -10.42
CA VAL A 186 -2.86 -0.56 -9.85
C VAL A 186 -2.03 0.41 -9.00
N ASN A 187 -0.95 -0.07 -8.36
CA ASN A 187 -0.12 0.74 -7.47
C ASN A 187 0.42 2.02 -8.14
N PRO A 188 1.17 1.97 -9.27
CA PRO A 188 1.60 3.16 -10.02
C PRO A 188 0.46 4.11 -10.42
N PHE A 189 -0.68 3.59 -10.89
CA PHE A 189 -1.82 4.42 -11.30
C PHE A 189 -2.43 5.18 -10.12
N LEU A 190 -2.52 4.53 -8.97
CA LEU A 190 -3.05 5.15 -7.76
C LEU A 190 -2.13 6.28 -7.27
N TYR A 191 -0.81 6.08 -7.30
CA TYR A 191 0.16 7.13 -6.97
C TYR A 191 0.13 8.26 -8.00
N ALA A 192 0.07 7.96 -9.29
CA ALA A 192 0.01 8.94 -10.37
C ALA A 192 -1.27 9.82 -10.31
N TYR A 193 -2.42 9.24 -9.94
CA TYR A 193 -3.67 10.00 -9.85
C TYR A 193 -3.75 10.85 -8.56
N LYS A 194 -3.12 10.41 -7.46
CA LYS A 194 -3.27 11.02 -6.14
C LYS A 194 -2.13 11.98 -5.74
N MET A 195 -0.90 11.75 -6.18
CA MET A 195 0.25 12.58 -5.82
C MET A 195 0.57 13.62 -6.90
N LYS A 196 0.23 14.89 -6.64
CA LYS A 196 0.63 16.03 -7.50
C LYS A 196 2.15 16.08 -7.71
N THR A 197 2.95 15.72 -6.70
CA THR A 197 4.42 15.65 -6.81
C THR A 197 4.88 14.61 -7.83
N PHE A 198 4.22 13.45 -7.90
CA PHE A 198 4.55 12.40 -8.87
C PHE A 198 4.12 12.80 -10.28
N ARG A 199 2.96 13.46 -10.43
CA ARG A 199 2.55 14.07 -11.71
C ARG A 199 3.51 15.15 -12.18
N ASN A 200 4.02 15.97 -11.25
CA ASN A 200 5.00 17.01 -11.56
C ASN A 200 6.35 16.40 -11.94
N ALA A 201 6.78 15.32 -11.28
CA ALA A 201 7.98 14.57 -11.68
C ALA A 201 7.82 13.89 -13.05
N PHE A 202 6.68 13.25 -13.32
CA PHE A 202 6.38 12.68 -14.65
C PHE A 202 6.33 13.77 -15.73
N LYS A 203 5.72 14.92 -15.45
CA LYS A 203 5.74 16.07 -16.35
C LYS A 203 7.16 16.58 -16.54
N ALA A 204 7.96 16.69 -15.48
CA ALA A 204 9.35 17.13 -15.57
C ALA A 204 10.19 16.16 -16.43
N ILE A 205 10.04 14.85 -16.26
CA ILE A 205 10.71 13.84 -17.09
C ILE A 205 10.25 13.97 -18.55
N PHE A 206 8.94 14.08 -18.80
CA PHE A 206 8.40 14.15 -20.16
C PHE A 206 8.67 15.50 -20.87
N LEU A 207 8.75 16.61 -20.12
CA LEU A 207 9.13 17.94 -20.63
C LEU A 207 10.64 18.08 -20.80
N CYS A 208 11.45 17.46 -19.93
CA CYS A 208 12.91 17.44 -20.07
C CYS A 208 13.33 16.60 -21.30
N CYS A 209 12.62 15.50 -21.59
CA CYS A 209 12.78 14.77 -22.87
C CYS A 209 12.29 15.55 -24.11
N ARG A 210 11.60 16.68 -23.94
CA ARG A 210 11.11 17.53 -25.03
C ARG A 210 11.88 18.86 -25.14
N GLY A 211 12.84 19.10 -24.26
CA GLY A 211 13.65 20.32 -24.19
C GLY A 211 15.13 20.15 -24.55
N ILE A 212 15.58 18.96 -24.97
CA ILE A 212 16.90 18.77 -25.59
C ILE A 212 16.76 19.06 -27.09
N GLY A 213 16.49 20.32 -27.42
CA GLY A 213 16.29 20.73 -28.81
C GLY A 213 16.24 22.23 -29.08
N ASP A 214 16.36 23.09 -28.07
CA ASP A 214 16.48 24.54 -28.31
C ASP A 214 17.11 25.23 -27.10
N GLY A 215 18.28 25.85 -27.27
CA GLY A 215 18.86 26.75 -26.27
C GLY A 215 20.33 26.56 -25.90
N ASP A 216 21.21 26.21 -26.84
CA ASP A 216 22.62 26.62 -26.75
C ASP A 216 22.76 27.92 -27.55
N GLU A 217 22.49 29.06 -26.92
CA GLU A 217 23.16 30.34 -27.17
C GLU A 217 22.61 31.40 -26.20
N GLN A 218 23.50 31.86 -25.30
CA GLN A 218 23.52 33.15 -24.57
C GLN A 218 23.65 33.03 -23.05
N HIS A 219 24.88 32.94 -22.56
CA HIS A 219 25.45 33.94 -21.65
C HIS A 219 26.94 33.65 -21.43
N ASP A 220 27.83 34.56 -21.85
CA ASP A 220 29.15 34.70 -21.26
C ASP A 220 29.49 36.19 -21.12
N ASP A 221 29.72 36.58 -19.86
CA ASP A 221 30.46 37.71 -19.27
C ASP A 221 30.33 39.15 -19.85
N GLY A 222 30.12 40.22 -19.07
CA GLY A 222 30.46 40.49 -17.68
C GLY A 222 31.73 41.35 -17.57
N GLY A 223 31.61 42.61 -17.13
CA GLY A 223 32.75 43.34 -16.52
C GLY A 223 32.95 44.81 -16.93
N GLY A 224 32.56 45.71 -16.04
CA GLY A 224 32.90 47.14 -16.12
C GLY A 224 34.26 47.48 -15.51
N ASN A 225 34.88 48.54 -16.00
CA ASN A 225 35.87 49.34 -15.26
C ASN A 225 36.08 50.70 -15.95
N ALA A 226 35.80 51.81 -15.27
CA ALA A 226 36.48 53.12 -15.42
C ALA A 226 35.68 54.24 -14.72
N GLN A 227 36.21 54.75 -13.60
CA GLN A 227 36.64 56.15 -13.41
C GLN A 227 36.66 56.56 -11.93
N ARG A 228 37.89 56.78 -11.44
CA ARG A 228 38.24 57.72 -10.37
C ARG A 228 39.41 58.57 -10.91
N SER A 229 39.41 59.83 -10.45
CA SER A 229 40.32 60.95 -10.73
C SER A 229 39.98 61.83 -11.92
#